data_AF-A0A1H4ME49-F1
#
_entry.id   AF-A0A1H4ME49-F1
#
_cell.length_a   1.000
_cell.length_b   1.000
_cell.length_c   1.000
_cell.angle_alpha   90.00
_cell.angle_beta   90.00
_cell.angle_gamma   90.00
#
_symmetry.space_group_name_H-M   'P 1'
#
loop_
_entity.id
_entity.type
_entity.pdbx_description
1 polymer ?
#
loop_
_entity_poly.entity_id
_entity_poly.type
_entity_poly.pdbx_seq_one_letter_code
_entity_poly.pdbx_strand_id
1 'polypeptide(L)'
;MFEGFYKVRFELGGAVGRSVMYVGAGKMLGGNSAFAHIGTYQKAGDEVAVEIQTVRHNPDPNYRAMAGTDDATLIARGGPDGELYRFKGELKELPGVPFQSVMTPITEDEVPIAGGVGQGGIINGLYSIHIQLLDGVDGSLTGVMLLNNGRILGGDAFFYYLGTYTSEKGRWKGQILNQEHTSAMGENPVFGGHEVGIGFAGTCDAEGAVLEATALAGKRSLRLKAALKLMRRA
;
A
#
# COMPACT_ATOMS: atom_id res chain seq x y z
N MET A 1 16.90 10.39 -5.03
CA MET A 1 16.02 11.06 -4.03
C MET A 1 15.38 9.97 -3.15
N PHE A 2 15.20 10.18 -1.84
CA PHE A 2 14.64 9.16 -0.90
C PHE A 2 13.12 9.25 -0.75
N GLU A 3 12.54 10.42 -1.00
CA GLU A 3 11.10 10.58 -0.99
C GLU A 3 10.51 10.05 -2.30
N GLY A 4 9.34 9.41 -2.21
CA GLY A 4 8.72 8.75 -3.34
C GLY A 4 7.88 7.55 -2.92
N PHE A 5 7.51 6.74 -3.91
CA PHE A 5 6.76 5.50 -3.71
C PHE A 5 7.62 4.31 -4.10
N TYR A 6 7.58 3.25 -3.30
CA TYR A 6 8.50 2.13 -3.40
C TYR A 6 7.75 0.81 -3.31
N LYS A 7 8.18 -0.16 -4.11
CA LYS A 7 8.00 -1.58 -3.74
C LYS A 7 9.11 -1.97 -2.78
N VAL A 8 8.78 -2.81 -1.81
CA VAL A 8 9.69 -3.23 -0.75
C VAL A 8 9.72 -4.74 -0.69
N ARG A 9 10.93 -5.30 -0.73
CA ARG A 9 11.19 -6.68 -0.33
C ARG A 9 11.98 -6.64 0.96
N PHE A 10 11.53 -7.40 1.96
CA PHE A 10 12.23 -7.50 3.23
C PHE A 10 12.35 -8.94 3.70
N GLU A 11 13.26 -9.15 4.63
CA GLU A 11 13.52 -10.45 5.24
C GLU A 11 13.69 -10.27 6.74
N LEU A 12 13.11 -11.18 7.51
CA LEU A 12 13.20 -11.24 8.96
C LEU A 12 13.47 -12.69 9.37
N GLY A 13 14.66 -12.96 9.93
CA GLY A 13 15.03 -14.31 10.36
C GLY A 13 14.93 -15.36 9.25
N GLY A 14 15.21 -14.97 7.99
CA GLY A 14 15.11 -15.83 6.80
C GLY A 14 13.72 -15.92 6.16
N ALA A 15 12.66 -15.46 6.83
CA ALA A 15 11.33 -15.35 6.22
C ALA A 15 11.28 -14.10 5.34
N VAL A 16 10.69 -14.21 4.14
CA VAL A 16 10.62 -13.11 3.16
C VAL A 16 9.23 -12.50 3.14
N GLY A 17 9.18 -11.18 3.24
CA GLY A 17 7.98 -10.37 3.10
C GLY A 17 8.08 -9.36 1.97
N ARG A 18 6.91 -8.86 1.55
CA ARG A 18 6.76 -7.84 0.51
C ARG A 18 5.71 -6.82 0.92
N SER A 19 5.89 -5.58 0.51
CA SER A 19 4.99 -4.48 0.78
C SER A 19 5.20 -3.35 -0.22
N VAL A 20 4.34 -2.34 -0.16
CA VAL A 20 4.59 -1.02 -0.74
C VAL A 20 4.88 0.00 0.37
N MET A 21 5.56 1.09 0.02
CA MET A 21 5.91 2.15 0.96
C MET A 21 5.93 3.51 0.28
N TYR A 22 5.15 4.45 0.79
CA TYR A 22 5.29 5.87 0.48
C TYR A 22 6.19 6.54 1.52
N VAL A 23 7.10 7.37 1.04
CA VAL A 23 8.03 8.17 1.86
C VAL A 23 7.86 9.63 1.49
N GLY A 24 7.52 10.46 2.47
CA GLY A 24 7.40 11.90 2.27
C GLY A 24 7.03 12.63 3.55
N ALA A 25 7.41 13.90 3.65
CA ALA A 25 7.08 14.77 4.80
C ALA A 25 7.44 14.16 6.17
N GLY A 26 8.57 13.45 6.25
CA GLY A 26 9.04 12.81 7.49
C GLY A 26 8.29 11.52 7.86
N LYS A 27 7.34 11.06 7.03
CA LYS A 27 6.53 9.87 7.26
C LYS A 27 6.88 8.75 6.29
N MET A 28 6.68 7.52 6.74
CA MET A 28 6.70 6.29 5.95
C MET A 28 5.36 5.59 6.12
N LEU A 29 4.54 5.57 5.08
CA LEU A 29 3.18 5.03 5.10
C LEU A 29 3.04 3.96 4.01
N GLY A 30 2.70 2.75 4.40
CA GLY A 30 2.64 1.63 3.48
C GLY A 30 2.03 0.40 4.11
N GLY A 31 2.37 -0.76 3.58
CA GLY A 31 1.80 -2.02 4.04
C GLY A 31 1.73 -3.08 2.96
N ASN A 32 1.14 -4.19 3.33
CA ASN A 32 0.92 -5.36 2.49
C ASN A 32 -0.53 -5.86 2.63
N SER A 33 -0.77 -7.08 2.17
CA SER A 33 -2.10 -7.71 2.19
C SER A 33 -2.76 -7.76 3.57
N ALA A 34 -2.00 -7.80 4.67
CA ALA A 34 -2.58 -7.94 6.01
C ALA A 34 -2.15 -6.90 7.03
N PHE A 35 -1.05 -6.19 6.79
CA PHE A 35 -0.48 -5.26 7.74
C PHE A 35 -0.27 -3.88 7.12
N ALA A 36 -0.64 -2.84 7.85
CA ALA A 36 -0.24 -1.48 7.59
C ALA A 36 1.15 -1.25 8.22
N HIS A 37 1.96 -0.41 7.58
CA HIS A 37 3.27 0.01 8.04
C HIS A 37 3.24 1.53 8.21
N ILE A 38 3.37 1.99 9.45
CA ILE A 38 3.18 3.38 9.83
C ILE A 38 4.41 3.82 10.60
N GLY A 39 5.21 4.70 10.01
CA GLY A 39 6.47 5.10 10.61
C GLY A 39 6.92 6.50 10.26
N THR A 40 8.12 6.81 10.74
CA THR A 40 8.81 8.07 10.49
C THR A 40 10.25 7.79 10.09
N TYR A 41 10.88 8.79 9.46
CA TYR A 41 12.29 8.72 9.11
C TYR A 41 13.02 10.01 9.50
N GLN A 42 14.31 9.88 9.77
CA GLN A 42 15.23 10.99 9.97
C GLN A 42 16.44 10.79 9.06
N LYS A 43 16.84 11.85 8.36
CA LYS A 43 18.01 11.82 7.48
C LYS A 43 19.20 12.51 8.14
N ALA A 44 20.37 11.89 8.07
CA ALA A 44 21.64 12.46 8.48
C ALA A 44 22.69 12.15 7.39
N GLY A 45 22.87 13.10 6.47
CA GLY A 45 23.63 12.84 5.24
C GLY A 45 22.93 11.78 4.38
N ASP A 46 23.66 10.73 4.04
CA ASP A 46 23.15 9.58 3.27
C ASP A 46 22.52 8.50 4.18
N GLU A 47 22.72 8.57 5.49
CA GLU A 47 22.07 7.67 6.43
C GLU A 47 20.61 8.10 6.66
N VAL A 48 19.73 7.10 6.65
CA VAL A 48 18.33 7.22 7.01
C VAL A 48 18.05 6.30 8.19
N ALA A 49 17.59 6.86 9.30
CA ALA A 49 17.07 6.11 10.44
C ALA A 49 15.55 6.06 10.35
N VAL A 50 14.96 4.89 10.58
CA VAL A 50 13.51 4.67 10.50
C VAL A 50 13.00 3.94 11.73
N GLU A 51 11.79 4.32 12.16
CA GLU A 51 10.99 3.59 13.14
C GLU A 51 9.60 3.39 12.55
N ILE A 52 9.17 2.12 12.43
CA ILE A 52 7.91 1.73 11.76
C ILE A 52 7.13 0.80 12.68
N GLN A 53 5.88 1.17 12.95
CA GLN A 53 4.90 0.30 13.59
C GLN A 53 4.14 -0.50 12.52
N THR A 54 4.04 -1.79 12.74
CA THR A 54 3.21 -2.74 11.97
C THR A 54 1.88 -2.91 12.69
N VAL A 55 0.75 -2.78 11.96
CA VAL A 55 -0.60 -2.93 12.53
C VAL A 55 -1.45 -3.81 11.62
N ARG A 56 -2.06 -4.88 12.17
CA ARG A 56 -2.96 -5.75 11.41
C ARG A 56 -4.23 -5.01 10.95
N HIS A 57 -4.58 -5.20 9.69
CA HIS A 57 -5.87 -4.74 9.11
C HIS A 57 -6.68 -5.88 8.47
N ASN A 58 -6.06 -7.02 8.19
CA ASN A 58 -6.75 -8.23 7.73
C ASN A 58 -6.73 -9.30 8.84
N PRO A 59 -7.90 -9.70 9.38
CA PRO A 59 -7.99 -10.70 10.44
C PRO A 59 -7.83 -12.14 9.96
N ASP A 60 -7.66 -12.40 8.65
CA ASP A 60 -7.49 -13.76 8.14
C ASP A 60 -6.23 -14.42 8.74
N PRO A 61 -6.39 -15.55 9.47
CA PRO A 61 -5.29 -16.23 10.16
C PRO A 61 -4.25 -16.86 9.23
N ASN A 62 -4.55 -16.98 7.93
CA ASN A 62 -3.59 -17.42 6.93
C ASN A 62 -2.46 -16.39 6.72
N TYR A 63 -2.72 -15.12 7.04
CA TYR A 63 -1.69 -14.08 7.07
C TYR A 63 -1.02 -14.01 8.43
N ARG A 64 -0.02 -14.87 8.64
CA ARG A 64 0.75 -14.93 9.87
C ARG A 64 1.69 -13.74 10.01
N ALA A 65 1.74 -13.15 11.21
CA ALA A 65 2.69 -12.10 11.52
C ALA A 65 4.11 -12.68 11.59
N MET A 66 5.05 -12.10 10.85
CA MET A 66 6.46 -12.52 10.88
C MET A 66 7.11 -12.27 12.25
N ALA A 67 6.61 -11.27 13.00
CA ALA A 67 7.03 -10.96 14.35
C ALA A 67 6.45 -11.91 15.41
N GLY A 68 5.52 -12.80 15.05
CA GLY A 68 4.73 -13.61 15.99
C GLY A 68 3.63 -12.83 16.74
N THR A 69 3.52 -11.52 16.51
CA THR A 69 2.51 -10.63 17.08
C THR A 69 1.98 -9.66 16.02
N ASP A 70 0.75 -9.21 16.18
CA ASP A 70 0.07 -8.33 15.22
C ASP A 70 0.50 -6.87 15.28
N ASP A 71 1.08 -6.48 16.42
CA ASP A 71 1.67 -5.18 16.66
C ASP A 71 3.16 -5.36 16.93
N ALA A 72 3.99 -4.80 16.06
CA ALA A 72 5.43 -4.89 16.18
C ALA A 72 6.12 -3.60 15.71
N THR A 73 7.27 -3.29 16.29
CA THR A 73 8.03 -2.06 16.02
C THR A 73 9.37 -2.39 15.40
N LEU A 74 9.54 -2.02 14.13
CA LEU A 74 10.80 -2.08 13.41
C LEU A 74 11.64 -0.82 13.72
N ILE A 75 12.90 -1.02 14.09
CA ILE A 75 13.93 0.02 14.07
C ILE A 75 14.98 -0.39 13.05
N ALA A 76 15.28 0.47 12.09
CA ALA A 76 16.30 0.19 11.09
C ALA A 76 17.08 1.43 10.69
N ARG A 77 18.30 1.21 10.19
CA ARG A 77 19.14 2.22 9.55
C ARG A 77 19.56 1.76 8.17
N GLY A 78 19.72 2.71 7.28
CA GLY A 78 19.94 2.42 5.88
C GLY A 78 20.42 3.63 5.11
N GLY A 79 20.52 3.44 3.80
CA GLY A 79 20.97 4.48 2.89
C GLY A 79 20.81 4.05 1.44
N PRO A 80 21.22 4.92 0.49
CA PRO A 80 21.18 4.62 -0.92
C PRO A 80 22.14 3.48 -1.30
N ASP A 81 21.71 2.63 -2.21
CA ASP A 81 22.51 1.60 -2.91
C ASP A 81 22.22 1.71 -4.41
N GLY A 82 22.98 2.58 -5.09
CA GLY A 82 22.65 3.02 -6.44
C GLY A 82 21.28 3.70 -6.49
N GLU A 83 20.37 3.16 -7.31
CA GLU A 83 18.98 3.63 -7.43
C GLU A 83 18.04 3.06 -6.35
N LEU A 84 18.54 2.15 -5.51
CA LEU A 84 17.77 1.49 -4.46
C LEU A 84 18.04 2.12 -3.10
N TYR A 85 17.23 1.76 -2.11
CA TYR A 85 17.55 1.99 -0.70
C TYR A 85 17.59 0.65 0.05
N ARG A 86 18.59 0.49 0.92
CA ARG A 86 18.69 -0.69 1.78
C ARG A 86 18.66 -0.31 3.24
N PHE A 87 17.95 -1.10 4.01
CA PHE A 87 17.90 -0.96 5.46
C PHE A 87 18.28 -2.26 6.15
N LYS A 88 18.93 -2.14 7.30
CA LYS A 88 19.20 -3.22 8.25
C LYS A 88 18.75 -2.79 9.63
N GLY A 89 18.23 -3.74 10.40
CA GLY A 89 17.70 -3.45 11.72
C GLY A 89 17.15 -4.68 12.41
N GLU A 90 16.17 -4.47 13.27
CA GLU A 90 15.48 -5.52 14.01
C GLU A 90 14.08 -5.04 14.43
N LEU A 91 13.23 -5.98 14.82
CA LEU A 91 11.98 -5.66 15.49
C LEU A 91 12.21 -5.73 17.00
N LYS A 92 11.66 -4.78 17.76
CA LYS A 92 11.76 -4.75 19.23
C LYS A 92 11.26 -6.06 19.85
N GLU A 93 10.27 -6.69 19.22
CA GLU A 93 9.60 -7.90 19.68
C GLU A 93 10.39 -9.18 19.35
N LEU A 94 11.40 -9.11 18.49
CA LEU A 94 12.30 -10.23 18.16
C LEU A 94 13.78 -9.79 18.27
N PRO A 95 14.29 -9.54 19.48
CA PRO A 95 15.67 -9.09 19.67
C PRO A 95 16.69 -10.06 19.07
N GLY A 96 17.67 -9.54 18.33
CA GLY A 96 18.72 -10.35 17.71
C GLY A 96 18.31 -11.13 16.46
N VAL A 97 17.05 -11.05 16.04
CA VAL A 97 16.61 -11.57 14.72
C VAL A 97 16.84 -10.48 13.67
N PRO A 98 17.73 -10.70 12.69
CA PRO A 98 18.09 -9.67 11.74
C PRO A 98 16.92 -9.35 10.80
N PHE A 99 16.66 -8.06 10.63
CA PHE A 99 15.85 -7.51 9.56
C PHE A 99 16.73 -6.91 8.48
N GLN A 100 16.38 -7.15 7.22
CA GLN A 100 16.96 -6.47 6.07
C GLN A 100 15.89 -6.16 5.02
N SER A 101 16.02 -5.04 4.33
CA SER A 101 15.11 -4.70 3.23
C SER A 101 15.80 -4.01 2.08
N VAL A 102 15.14 -4.08 0.92
CA VAL A 102 15.45 -3.35 -0.29
C VAL A 102 14.18 -2.64 -0.74
N MET A 103 14.29 -1.34 -0.93
CA MET A 103 13.25 -0.49 -1.51
C MET A 103 13.64 -0.13 -2.93
N THR A 104 12.77 -0.45 -3.89
CA THR A 104 12.93 -0.09 -5.29
C THR A 104 11.92 1.01 -5.63
N PRO A 105 12.35 2.18 -6.11
CA PRO A 105 11.44 3.24 -6.52
C PRO A 105 10.47 2.73 -7.59
N ILE A 106 9.21 3.15 -7.48
CA ILE A 106 8.20 3.03 -8.53
C ILE A 106 8.18 4.39 -9.22
N THR A 107 8.72 4.44 -10.44
CA THR A 107 8.75 5.63 -11.28
C THR A 107 7.75 5.43 -12.41
N GLU A 108 6.63 6.16 -12.36
CA GLU A 108 5.67 6.24 -13.47
C GLU A 108 5.25 7.68 -13.69
N ASP A 109 4.81 7.96 -14.92
CA ASP A 109 4.31 9.27 -15.30
C ASP A 109 3.22 9.70 -14.33
N GLU A 110 3.36 10.91 -13.77
CA GLU A 110 2.34 11.43 -12.86
C GLU A 110 1.01 11.49 -13.61
N VAL A 111 0.07 10.62 -13.21
CA VAL A 111 -1.30 10.68 -13.72
C VAL A 111 -1.86 12.06 -13.36
N PRO A 112 -2.27 12.88 -14.34
CA PRO A 112 -2.78 14.21 -14.06
C PRO A 112 -3.96 14.14 -13.10
N ILE A 113 -3.95 14.98 -12.08
CA ILE A 113 -5.07 15.07 -11.14
C ILE A 113 -6.17 15.87 -11.84
N ALA A 114 -7.24 15.18 -12.24
CA ALA A 114 -8.36 15.78 -12.98
C ALA A 114 -9.27 16.69 -12.11
N GLY A 115 -8.92 16.94 -10.85
CA GLY A 115 -9.68 17.77 -9.90
C GLY A 115 -9.01 17.83 -8.53
N GLY A 116 -9.80 17.92 -7.45
CA GLY A 116 -9.25 18.03 -6.10
C GLY A 116 -10.15 17.44 -5.02
N VAL A 117 -9.76 17.69 -3.77
CA VAL A 117 -10.51 17.31 -2.57
C VAL A 117 -11.17 18.57 -2.01
N GLY A 118 -12.50 18.60 -2.04
CA GLY A 118 -13.34 19.68 -1.53
C GLY A 118 -13.91 19.38 -0.14
N GLN A 119 -14.78 20.28 0.34
CA GLN A 119 -15.44 20.12 1.63
C GLN A 119 -16.24 18.80 1.69
N GLY A 120 -16.10 18.07 2.81
CA GLY A 120 -16.72 16.77 2.99
C GLY A 120 -16.12 15.67 2.10
N GLY A 121 -14.96 15.91 1.51
CA GLY A 121 -14.19 14.88 0.81
C GLY A 121 -13.44 13.96 1.77
N ILE A 122 -12.96 12.84 1.24
CA ILE A 122 -12.16 11.85 1.96
C ILE A 122 -10.87 12.48 2.51
N ILE A 123 -10.48 12.06 3.71
CA ILE A 123 -9.32 12.62 4.42
C ILE A 123 -8.02 12.06 3.84
N ASN A 124 -6.96 12.87 3.79
CA ASN A 124 -5.63 12.38 3.44
C ASN A 124 -5.12 11.40 4.52
N GLY A 125 -4.67 10.23 4.09
CA GLY A 125 -4.23 9.20 5.01
C GLY A 125 -3.97 7.86 4.36
N LEU A 126 -3.39 6.97 5.16
CA LEU A 126 -3.25 5.55 4.88
C LEU A 126 -4.53 4.84 5.31
N TYR A 127 -5.10 4.07 4.40
CA TYR A 127 -6.29 3.26 4.57
C TYR A 127 -5.95 1.78 4.38
N SER A 128 -6.63 0.89 5.09
CA SER A 128 -6.76 -0.48 4.61
C SER A 128 -7.81 -0.52 3.49
N ILE A 129 -7.63 -1.41 2.53
CA ILE A 129 -8.61 -1.69 1.47
C ILE A 129 -8.98 -3.16 1.50
N HIS A 130 -10.29 -3.44 1.47
CA HIS A 130 -10.86 -4.77 1.37
C HIS A 130 -11.76 -4.83 0.15
N ILE A 131 -11.46 -5.73 -0.79
CA ILE A 131 -12.09 -5.83 -2.11
C ILE A 131 -12.85 -7.15 -2.20
N GLN A 132 -14.10 -7.05 -2.64
CA GLN A 132 -14.96 -8.18 -2.96
C GLN A 132 -15.26 -8.19 -4.46
N LEU A 133 -15.00 -9.31 -5.12
CA LEU A 133 -15.41 -9.54 -6.52
C LEU A 133 -16.89 -9.90 -6.57
N LEU A 134 -17.63 -9.31 -7.51
CA LEU A 134 -19.08 -9.49 -7.60
C LEU A 134 -19.54 -10.51 -8.63
N ASP A 135 -18.65 -10.93 -9.54
CA ASP A 135 -19.01 -11.76 -10.69
C ASP A 135 -18.81 -13.27 -10.42
N GLY A 136 -19.09 -13.72 -9.19
CA GLY A 136 -19.06 -15.13 -8.80
C GLY A 136 -17.66 -15.75 -8.68
N VAL A 137 -16.63 -14.90 -8.57
CA VAL A 137 -15.26 -15.33 -8.28
C VAL A 137 -15.04 -15.25 -6.78
N ASP A 138 -14.80 -16.40 -6.15
CA ASP A 138 -14.39 -16.42 -4.74
C ASP A 138 -12.98 -15.85 -4.61
N GLY A 139 -12.87 -14.74 -3.89
CA GLY A 139 -11.60 -14.06 -3.64
C GLY A 139 -11.84 -12.74 -2.94
N SER A 140 -11.30 -12.60 -1.72
CA SER A 140 -11.15 -11.32 -1.03
C SER A 140 -9.74 -10.83 -1.26
N LEU A 141 -9.59 -9.67 -1.91
CA LEU A 141 -8.29 -9.03 -2.08
C LEU A 141 -8.15 -7.92 -1.04
N THR A 142 -6.98 -7.83 -0.42
CA THR A 142 -6.73 -6.90 0.68
C THR A 142 -5.38 -6.23 0.51
N GLY A 143 -5.25 -5.01 1.01
CA GLY A 143 -4.04 -4.23 0.89
C GLY A 143 -4.14 -2.89 1.62
N VAL A 144 -3.30 -1.95 1.21
CA VAL A 144 -3.33 -0.57 1.72
C VAL A 144 -3.45 0.45 0.59
N MET A 145 -4.02 1.61 0.92
CA MET A 145 -4.18 2.73 0.01
C MET A 145 -3.88 4.04 0.73
N LEU A 146 -2.86 4.75 0.26
CA LEU A 146 -2.57 6.13 0.64
C LEU A 146 -3.35 7.07 -0.28
N LEU A 147 -4.17 7.91 0.34
CA LEU A 147 -4.86 9.02 -0.31
C LEU A 147 -4.20 10.33 0.10
N ASN A 148 -3.77 11.12 -0.88
CA ASN A 148 -3.12 12.40 -0.61
C ASN A 148 -3.43 13.43 -1.69
N ASN A 149 -4.30 14.39 -1.37
CA ASN A 149 -4.63 15.54 -2.24
C ASN A 149 -4.99 15.12 -3.68
N GLY A 150 -5.90 14.15 -3.83
CA GLY A 150 -6.33 13.66 -5.15
C GLY A 150 -5.39 12.62 -5.78
N ARG A 151 -4.29 12.23 -5.13
CA ARG A 151 -3.44 11.11 -5.54
C ARG A 151 -3.75 9.83 -4.78
N ILE A 152 -3.67 8.70 -5.47
CA ILE A 152 -3.75 7.35 -4.92
C ILE A 152 -2.39 6.68 -5.11
N LEU A 153 -1.83 6.20 -4.02
CA LEU A 153 -0.72 5.25 -4.01
C LEU A 153 -1.13 4.07 -3.14
N GLY A 154 -0.69 2.86 -3.44
CA GLY A 154 -1.11 1.72 -2.63
C GLY A 154 -0.63 0.41 -3.17
N GLY A 155 -1.06 -0.67 -2.55
CA GLY A 155 -0.65 -1.99 -2.97
C GLY A 155 -0.83 -3.02 -1.87
N ASP A 156 -0.31 -4.19 -2.19
CA ASP A 156 -0.30 -5.37 -1.35
C ASP A 156 1.06 -6.09 -1.51
N ALA A 157 1.12 -7.37 -1.14
CA ALA A 157 2.36 -8.15 -1.25
C ALA A 157 2.83 -8.41 -2.70
N PHE A 158 1.97 -8.21 -3.70
CA PHE A 158 2.20 -8.60 -5.10
C PHE A 158 1.96 -7.45 -6.10
N PHE A 159 1.01 -6.57 -5.81
CA PHE A 159 0.61 -5.46 -6.67
C PHE A 159 0.86 -4.11 -6.04
N TYR A 160 1.02 -3.10 -6.89
CA TYR A 160 0.93 -1.69 -6.51
C TYR A 160 -0.15 -0.98 -7.32
N TYR A 161 -0.68 0.08 -6.73
CA TYR A 161 -1.77 0.88 -7.26
C TYR A 161 -1.30 2.31 -7.40
N LEU A 162 -1.49 2.90 -8.57
CA LEU A 162 -1.30 4.32 -8.84
C LEU A 162 -2.62 4.89 -9.33
N GLY A 163 -2.95 6.12 -8.98
CA GLY A 163 -4.20 6.69 -9.47
C GLY A 163 -4.46 8.10 -9.03
N THR A 164 -5.61 8.61 -9.47
CA THR A 164 -6.11 9.91 -9.07
C THR A 164 -7.58 9.85 -8.72
N TYR A 165 -8.00 10.75 -7.84
CA TYR A 165 -9.38 10.85 -7.41
C TYR A 165 -9.80 12.30 -7.22
N THR A 166 -11.11 12.48 -7.24
CA THR A 166 -11.80 13.70 -6.80
C THR A 166 -12.73 13.32 -5.67
N SER A 167 -12.90 14.21 -4.70
CA SER A 167 -13.81 13.95 -3.58
C SER A 167 -14.40 15.23 -3.01
N GLU A 168 -15.71 15.27 -2.89
CA GLU A 168 -16.45 16.37 -2.26
C GLU A 168 -17.82 15.87 -1.79
N LYS A 169 -18.38 16.53 -0.77
CA LYS A 169 -19.77 16.34 -0.32
C LYS A 169 -20.13 14.85 -0.06
N GLY A 170 -19.22 14.12 0.59
CA GLY A 170 -19.38 12.71 0.94
C GLY A 170 -19.30 11.75 -0.26
N ARG A 171 -18.83 12.21 -1.42
CA ARG A 171 -18.68 11.41 -2.63
C ARG A 171 -17.23 11.42 -3.09
N TRP A 172 -16.84 10.35 -3.77
CA TRP A 172 -15.55 10.27 -4.42
C TRP A 172 -15.61 9.39 -5.67
N LYS A 173 -14.72 9.66 -6.61
CA LYS A 173 -14.56 8.91 -7.85
C LYS A 173 -13.15 9.07 -8.37
N GLY A 174 -12.68 8.10 -9.14
CA GLY A 174 -11.32 8.13 -9.63
C GLY A 174 -11.00 6.96 -10.54
N GLN A 175 -9.72 6.86 -10.84
CA GLN A 175 -9.14 5.80 -11.64
C GLN A 175 -7.87 5.29 -10.98
N ILE A 176 -7.64 3.99 -11.09
CA ILE A 176 -6.49 3.28 -10.57
C ILE A 176 -5.87 2.47 -11.71
N LEU A 177 -4.56 2.53 -11.84
CA LEU A 177 -3.74 1.56 -12.54
C LEU A 177 -3.23 0.55 -11.51
N ASN A 178 -3.49 -0.73 -11.76
CA ASN A 178 -3.00 -1.84 -10.95
C ASN A 178 -1.93 -2.57 -11.76
N GLN A 179 -0.74 -2.70 -11.18
CA GLN A 179 0.39 -3.38 -11.80
C GLN A 179 1.07 -4.35 -10.84
N GLU A 180 1.50 -5.47 -11.39
CA GLU A 180 2.22 -6.52 -10.67
C GLU A 180 3.67 -6.10 -10.46
N HIS A 181 4.17 -6.10 -9.21
CA HIS A 181 5.59 -5.85 -8.93
C HIS A 181 6.39 -7.11 -8.61
N THR A 182 5.70 -8.20 -8.31
CA THR A 182 6.26 -9.53 -8.08
C THR A 182 5.40 -10.54 -8.82
N SER A 183 6.00 -11.37 -9.69
CA SER A 183 5.28 -12.45 -10.36
C SER A 183 4.62 -13.39 -9.34
N ALA A 184 3.29 -13.42 -9.34
CA ALA A 184 2.47 -14.36 -8.61
C ALA A 184 2.42 -15.69 -9.38
N MET A 185 3.58 -16.34 -9.51
CA MET A 185 3.66 -17.70 -10.07
C MET A 185 3.08 -18.69 -9.04
N GLY A 186 1.88 -19.23 -9.31
CA GLY A 186 1.29 -20.36 -8.58
C GLY A 186 0.04 -20.04 -7.76
N GLU A 187 -0.24 -18.77 -7.47
CA GLU A 187 -1.52 -18.31 -6.91
C GLU A 187 -2.29 -17.63 -8.03
N ASN A 188 -3.47 -18.10 -8.40
CA ASN A 188 -4.23 -17.64 -9.57
C ASN A 188 -4.65 -16.16 -9.40
N PRO A 189 -3.87 -15.16 -9.88
CA PRO A 189 -4.11 -13.79 -9.52
C PRO A 189 -5.16 -13.26 -10.49
N VAL A 190 -6.26 -12.74 -9.94
CA VAL A 190 -7.38 -12.20 -10.73
C VAL A 190 -6.93 -11.11 -11.73
N PHE A 191 -5.75 -10.49 -11.49
CA PHE A 191 -5.13 -9.44 -12.32
C PHE A 191 -3.71 -9.76 -12.81
N GLY A 192 -3.26 -11.03 -12.79
CA GLY A 192 -1.87 -11.38 -13.10
C GLY A 192 -1.41 -10.98 -14.51
N GLY A 193 -0.16 -10.51 -14.64
CA GLY A 193 0.56 -10.36 -15.91
C GLY A 193 0.29 -9.10 -16.76
N HIS A 194 -0.59 -8.19 -16.35
CA HIS A 194 -0.95 -7.00 -17.14
C HIS A 194 -1.29 -5.78 -16.28
N GLU A 195 -1.06 -4.57 -16.82
CA GLU A 195 -1.64 -3.34 -16.28
C GLU A 195 -3.17 -3.38 -16.41
N VAL A 196 -3.86 -3.17 -15.30
CA VAL A 196 -5.32 -3.17 -15.24
C VAL A 196 -5.82 -1.79 -14.84
N GLY A 197 -6.53 -1.14 -15.76
CA GLY A 197 -7.26 0.10 -15.49
C GLY A 197 -8.56 -0.17 -14.75
N ILE A 198 -8.77 0.55 -13.65
CA ILE A 198 -9.93 0.42 -12.78
C ILE A 198 -10.57 1.78 -12.57
N GLY A 199 -11.79 1.96 -13.09
CA GLY A 199 -12.60 3.16 -12.81
C GLY A 199 -13.56 2.90 -11.65
N PHE A 200 -13.69 3.84 -10.71
CA PHE A 200 -14.55 3.67 -9.54
C PHE A 200 -15.35 4.92 -9.19
N ALA A 201 -16.44 4.72 -8.45
CA ALA A 201 -17.20 5.76 -7.77
C ALA A 201 -17.78 5.24 -6.45
N GLY A 202 -18.03 6.15 -5.50
CA GLY A 202 -18.57 5.77 -4.22
C GLY A 202 -18.82 6.94 -3.26
N THR A 203 -18.94 6.59 -1.98
CA THR A 203 -19.18 7.53 -0.88
C THR A 203 -18.07 7.46 0.15
N CYS A 204 -17.84 8.57 0.85
CA CYS A 204 -16.79 8.71 1.84
C CYS A 204 -17.26 9.54 3.04
N ASP A 205 -16.57 9.35 4.15
CA ASP A 205 -16.71 10.16 5.35
C ASP A 205 -15.32 10.37 6.00
N ALA A 206 -15.30 10.75 7.28
CA ALA A 206 -14.07 11.01 8.02
C ALA A 206 -13.31 9.74 8.45
N GLU A 207 -13.96 8.57 8.41
CA GLU A 207 -13.41 7.30 8.89
C GLU A 207 -13.05 6.36 7.73
N GLY A 208 -13.63 6.56 6.55
CA GLY A 208 -13.42 5.64 5.43
C GLY A 208 -14.17 6.00 4.16
N ALA A 209 -14.31 4.99 3.32
CA ALA A 209 -15.06 5.06 2.08
C ALA A 209 -15.54 3.69 1.63
N VAL A 210 -16.55 3.69 0.78
CA VAL A 210 -16.95 2.53 -0.02
C VAL A 210 -16.92 2.91 -1.48
N LEU A 211 -16.63 1.95 -2.35
CA LEU A 211 -16.62 2.13 -3.80
C LEU A 211 -17.19 0.92 -4.52
N GLU A 212 -17.76 1.18 -5.68
CA GLU A 212 -17.96 0.20 -6.74
C GLU A 212 -16.99 0.53 -7.88
N ALA A 213 -16.38 -0.49 -8.46
CA ALA A 213 -15.44 -0.32 -9.56
C ALA A 213 -15.65 -1.34 -10.67
N THR A 214 -15.13 -0.97 -11.82
CA THR A 214 -15.02 -1.82 -13.00
C THR A 214 -13.56 -1.91 -13.39
N ALA A 215 -13.00 -3.12 -13.35
CA ALA A 215 -11.65 -3.42 -13.79
C ALA A 215 -11.67 -4.02 -15.20
N LEU A 216 -10.83 -3.49 -16.09
CA LEU A 216 -10.69 -3.97 -17.47
C LEU A 216 -9.45 -4.86 -17.59
N ALA A 217 -9.65 -6.17 -17.43
CA ALA A 217 -8.59 -7.18 -17.52
C ALA A 217 -8.63 -7.88 -18.89
N GLY A 218 -7.83 -7.37 -19.84
CA GLY A 218 -7.83 -7.86 -21.22
C GLY A 218 -9.20 -7.67 -21.88
N LYS A 219 -9.87 -8.77 -22.24
CA LYS A 219 -11.24 -8.75 -22.83
C LYS A 219 -12.36 -8.88 -21.81
N ARG A 220 -12.04 -8.97 -20.52
CA ARG A 220 -13.01 -9.18 -19.44
C ARG A 220 -13.21 -7.88 -18.67
N SER A 221 -14.46 -7.60 -18.34
CA SER A 221 -14.85 -6.56 -17.39
C SER A 221 -15.23 -7.25 -16.08
N LEU A 222 -14.60 -6.85 -14.98
CA LEU A 222 -14.85 -7.38 -13.65
C LEU A 222 -15.44 -6.28 -12.76
N ARG A 223 -16.56 -6.58 -12.10
CA ARG A 223 -17.15 -5.69 -11.11
C ARG A 223 -16.67 -6.07 -9.72
N LEU A 224 -16.33 -5.04 -8.96
CA LEU A 224 -15.84 -5.18 -7.61
C LEU A 224 -16.43 -4.12 -6.70
N LYS A 225 -16.57 -4.45 -5.41
CA LYS A 225 -16.79 -3.48 -4.34
C LYS A 225 -15.56 -3.43 -3.47
N ALA A 226 -15.27 -2.26 -2.92
CA ALA A 226 -14.26 -2.17 -1.88
C ALA A 226 -14.71 -1.26 -0.74
N ALA A 227 -14.20 -1.57 0.45
CA ALA A 227 -14.29 -0.72 1.63
C ALA A 227 -12.90 -0.26 2.05
N LEU A 228 -12.79 1.04 2.33
CA LEU A 228 -11.62 1.69 2.90
C LEU A 228 -11.88 2.02 4.36
N LYS A 229 -10.89 1.74 5.22
CA LYS A 229 -10.90 2.17 6.63
C LYS A 229 -9.63 2.94 6.95
N LEU A 230 -9.77 4.13 7.51
CA LEU A 230 -8.66 5.00 7.86
C LEU A 230 -7.82 4.35 8.97
N MET A 231 -6.52 4.20 8.70
CA MET A 231 -5.55 3.66 9.66
C MET A 231 -4.70 4.79 10.27
N ARG A 232 -4.27 5.75 9.43
CA ARG A 232 -3.44 6.88 9.86
C ARG A 232 -3.63 8.09 8.95
N ARG A 233 -3.80 9.27 9.55
CA ARG A 233 -3.82 10.55 8.80
C ARG A 233 -2.43 10.91 8.26
N ALA A 234 -2.40 11.41 7.03
CA ALA A 234 -1.19 11.86 6.35
C ALA A 234 -0.59 13.12 6.97
#